data_AF-A0A662A0X3-F1
#
_entry.id   AF-A0A662A0X3-F1
#
_cell.length_a   1.000
_cell.length_b   1.000
_cell.length_c   1.000
_cell.angle_alpha   90.00
_cell.angle_beta   90.00
_cell.angle_gamma   90.00
#
_symmetry.space_group_name_H-M   'P 1'
#
loop_
_entity.id
_entity.type
_entity.pdbx_description
1 polymer ?
#
loop_
_entity_poly.entity_id
_entity_poly.type
_entity_poly.pdbx_seq_one_letter_code
_entity_poly.pdbx_strand_id
1 'polypeptide(L)'
;MVLVIWAFSANAQLKVLSNGNVGVGTTNPSQKLEVNGNIRLANSGGLLYKVKGVCFTWSSSYGTNNYHGIFSTDKGSPYSDDITLNSYGNIRLNFDSNNNGTNEFSIGSNTRYGSNTRFYIGDNGFVGIGTSSPSQKLHIYNGSAYVDSYTPNWGKAIYAKIHNRYACSYNLWNTYYNKDVFYVCGDGYLWALKGGYFGSDKRLKKDIKSINNPLEKILKLDGIKFNFKDPINTRNNSDTVNINDTVDINPEIMKEINNEKQRMRIGLIAQDVEKVVPDVVRTMKDGTKAIAYTDLIPLLVEAMKEQQKEIEQLKFEINSLKGNKGNNKSSSLSGNNNQSGLTQDNPILYQNMPNPFTNETKIKYYLPDDTQKASLLIFNMQGTEIKNIKINQFENNFISIKGSELKAGMYFYTLTANGKEIDTKKMILTK
;
A
#
# COMPACT_ATOMS: atom_id res chain seq x y z
N MET A 1 -72.60 21.29 -41.64
CA MET A 1 -72.60 22.71 -41.22
C MET A 1 -71.23 23.00 -40.63
N VAL A 2 -70.41 23.83 -41.29
CA VAL A 2 -69.05 24.18 -40.81
C VAL A 2 -69.17 25.50 -40.06
N LEU A 3 -68.85 25.52 -38.77
CA LEU A 3 -68.75 26.76 -38.00
C LEU A 3 -67.38 27.39 -38.30
N VAL A 4 -67.34 28.39 -39.20
CA VAL A 4 -66.15 29.21 -39.44
C VAL A 4 -66.34 30.51 -38.67
N ILE A 5 -65.61 30.68 -37.57
CA ILE A 5 -65.57 31.96 -36.84
C ILE A 5 -64.52 32.83 -37.55
N TRP A 6 -64.98 33.74 -38.41
CA TRP A 6 -64.13 34.73 -39.06
C TRP A 6 -63.79 35.83 -38.07
N ALA A 7 -62.52 35.98 -37.74
CA ALA A 7 -61.96 37.29 -37.36
C ALA A 7 -61.33 37.88 -38.63
N PHE A 8 -61.58 39.16 -38.88
CA PHE A 8 -61.17 39.89 -40.08
C PHE A 8 -59.63 39.97 -40.24
N SER A 9 -58.98 38.93 -40.75
CA SER A 9 -57.71 38.99 -41.48
C SER A 9 -57.48 37.69 -42.25
N ALA A 10 -56.60 37.71 -43.26
CA ALA A 10 -56.38 36.62 -44.23
C ALA A 10 -55.88 35.27 -43.65
N ASN A 11 -55.69 35.18 -42.34
CA ASN A 11 -55.29 33.98 -41.62
C ASN A 11 -56.43 33.52 -40.72
N ALA A 12 -57.01 32.35 -41.00
CA ALA A 12 -58.05 31.79 -40.13
C ALA A 12 -57.48 31.54 -38.73
N GLN A 13 -58.05 32.20 -37.72
CA GLN A 13 -57.64 32.03 -36.32
C GLN A 13 -58.02 30.64 -35.79
N LEU A 14 -59.16 30.09 -36.24
CA LEU A 14 -59.64 28.75 -35.94
C LEU A 14 -60.35 28.18 -37.18
N LYS A 15 -60.00 26.95 -37.59
CA LYS A 15 -60.66 26.24 -38.69
C LYS A 15 -60.99 24.81 -38.27
N VAL A 16 -62.24 24.39 -38.50
CA VAL A 16 -62.68 23.01 -38.30
C VAL A 16 -62.98 22.40 -39.67
N LEU A 17 -62.25 21.35 -40.03
CA LEU A 17 -62.45 20.62 -41.29
C LEU A 17 -63.56 19.58 -41.14
N SER A 18 -64.17 19.18 -42.26
CA SER A 18 -65.22 18.15 -42.30
C SER A 18 -64.76 16.76 -41.83
N ASN A 19 -63.45 16.50 -41.87
CA ASN A 19 -62.83 15.27 -41.33
C ASN A 19 -62.60 15.31 -39.80
N GLY A 20 -63.03 16.40 -39.15
CA GLY A 20 -62.93 16.60 -37.70
C GLY A 20 -61.57 17.10 -37.23
N ASN A 21 -60.67 17.52 -38.12
CA ASN A 21 -59.42 18.18 -37.72
C ASN A 21 -59.67 19.66 -37.39
N VAL A 22 -59.02 20.14 -36.34
CA VAL A 22 -59.10 21.53 -35.87
C VAL A 22 -57.73 22.20 -36.02
N GLY A 23 -57.67 23.30 -36.74
CA GLY A 23 -56.49 24.15 -36.89
C GLY A 23 -56.66 25.46 -36.14
N VAL A 24 -55.68 25.88 -35.35
CA VAL A 24 -55.59 27.22 -34.75
C VAL A 24 -54.36 27.91 -35.34
N GLY A 25 -54.56 29.02 -36.06
CA GLY A 25 -53.48 29.67 -36.82
C GLY A 25 -52.98 28.89 -38.06
N THR A 26 -53.72 27.86 -38.48
CA THR A 26 -53.46 27.07 -39.71
C THR A 26 -54.78 26.70 -40.38
N THR A 27 -54.80 26.72 -41.71
CA THR A 27 -55.99 26.39 -42.51
C THR A 27 -56.00 24.94 -43.03
N ASN A 28 -54.91 24.19 -42.87
CA ASN A 28 -54.79 22.82 -43.38
C ASN A 28 -54.21 21.89 -42.29
N PRO A 29 -54.92 21.69 -41.17
CA PRO A 29 -54.43 20.86 -40.07
C PRO A 29 -54.21 19.40 -40.51
N SER A 30 -53.00 18.90 -40.30
CA SER A 30 -52.53 17.54 -40.62
C SER A 30 -52.87 16.51 -39.53
N GLN A 31 -53.25 16.97 -38.34
CA GLN A 31 -53.61 16.17 -37.17
C GLN A 31 -54.91 16.68 -36.54
N LYS A 32 -55.46 15.93 -35.57
CA LYS A 32 -56.78 16.23 -34.97
C LYS A 32 -56.86 17.63 -34.36
N LEU A 33 -55.77 18.09 -33.74
CA LEU A 33 -55.60 19.48 -33.31
C LEU A 33 -54.19 19.94 -33.71
N GLU A 34 -54.11 20.95 -34.57
CA GLU A 34 -52.85 21.60 -34.95
C GLU A 34 -52.90 23.08 -34.57
N VAL A 35 -51.95 23.53 -33.75
CA VAL A 35 -51.83 24.93 -33.33
C VAL A 35 -50.51 25.47 -33.87
N ASN A 36 -50.60 26.43 -34.77
CA ASN A 36 -49.44 27.20 -35.23
C ASN A 36 -49.21 28.38 -34.27
N GLY A 37 -48.69 28.07 -33.08
CA GLY A 37 -48.50 29.02 -31.99
C GLY A 37 -48.31 28.33 -30.63
N ASN A 38 -48.31 29.12 -29.56
CA ASN A 38 -48.16 28.60 -28.20
C ASN A 38 -49.47 28.01 -27.67
N ILE A 39 -49.41 26.86 -27.00
CA ILE A 39 -50.54 26.26 -26.29
C ILE A 39 -50.36 26.49 -24.78
N ARG A 40 -51.26 27.24 -24.17
CA ARG A 40 -51.37 27.33 -22.70
C ARG A 40 -52.47 26.39 -22.22
N LEU A 41 -52.09 25.28 -21.57
CA LEU A 41 -53.02 24.43 -20.85
C LEU A 41 -53.17 24.97 -19.43
N ALA A 42 -54.14 25.87 -19.22
CA ALA A 42 -54.48 26.38 -17.89
C ALA A 42 -55.82 25.77 -17.42
N ASN A 43 -55.87 25.29 -16.18
CA ASN A 43 -57.12 24.96 -15.50
C ASN A 43 -57.27 25.90 -14.31
N SER A 44 -58.39 26.59 -14.21
CA SER A 44 -58.70 27.56 -13.14
C SER A 44 -59.14 26.90 -11.82
N GLY A 45 -59.28 25.57 -11.73
CA GLY A 45 -59.84 24.94 -10.53
C GLY A 45 -59.46 23.48 -10.22
N GLY A 46 -58.44 22.87 -10.82
CA GLY A 46 -58.05 21.50 -10.44
C GLY A 46 -56.99 20.86 -11.31
N LEU A 47 -56.30 19.86 -10.75
CA LEU A 47 -55.22 19.07 -11.35
C LEU A 47 -55.51 18.71 -12.83
N LEU A 48 -54.56 18.96 -13.73
CA LEU A 48 -54.58 18.53 -15.14
C LEU A 48 -54.48 17.00 -15.18
N TYR A 49 -55.61 16.29 -15.09
CA TYR A 49 -55.54 14.88 -14.72
C TYR A 49 -54.97 13.93 -15.77
N LYS A 50 -55.12 14.14 -17.09
CA LYS A 50 -54.64 13.17 -18.10
C LYS A 50 -54.37 13.80 -19.47
N VAL A 51 -53.10 13.97 -19.83
CA VAL A 51 -52.69 14.00 -21.25
C VAL A 51 -52.20 12.59 -21.58
N LYS A 52 -52.90 11.88 -22.47
CA LYS A 52 -52.46 10.53 -22.91
C LYS A 52 -51.33 10.68 -23.92
N GLY A 53 -50.09 10.60 -23.43
CA GLY A 53 -48.88 10.68 -24.24
C GLY A 53 -48.59 12.10 -24.71
N VAL A 54 -47.53 12.72 -24.17
CA VAL A 54 -46.94 13.92 -24.75
C VAL A 54 -45.82 13.45 -25.66
N CYS A 55 -45.96 13.66 -26.97
CA CYS A 55 -44.94 13.32 -27.95
C CYS A 55 -44.34 14.61 -28.50
N PHE A 56 -43.04 14.80 -28.27
CA PHE A 56 -42.27 15.86 -28.90
C PHE A 56 -41.60 15.26 -30.14
N THR A 57 -42.20 15.44 -31.32
CA THR A 57 -41.61 15.01 -32.60
C THR A 57 -41.01 16.20 -33.34
N TRP A 58 -39.91 15.99 -34.06
CA TRP A 58 -39.26 17.02 -34.86
C TRP A 58 -39.24 16.62 -36.34
N SER A 59 -39.61 17.54 -37.24
CA SER A 59 -39.43 17.36 -38.68
C SER A 59 -38.04 17.82 -39.09
N SER A 60 -37.41 17.09 -40.01
CA SER A 60 -36.09 17.39 -40.58
C SER A 60 -36.01 18.71 -41.37
N SER A 61 -37.11 19.48 -41.45
CA SER A 61 -37.24 20.68 -42.28
C SER A 61 -37.00 22.00 -41.54
N TYR A 62 -36.78 22.01 -40.23
CA TYR A 62 -36.50 23.23 -39.47
C TYR A 62 -35.12 23.21 -38.82
N GLY A 63 -34.13 23.70 -39.56
CA GLY A 63 -33.05 24.58 -39.08
C GLY A 63 -32.17 24.08 -37.93
N THR A 64 -30.90 23.88 -38.26
CA THR A 64 -29.78 23.33 -37.47
C THR A 64 -29.35 24.07 -36.19
N ASN A 65 -30.16 24.97 -35.60
CA ASN A 65 -29.71 25.84 -34.49
C ASN A 65 -30.75 26.17 -33.41
N ASN A 66 -31.85 25.42 -33.27
CA ASN A 66 -32.85 25.71 -32.22
C ASN A 66 -32.70 24.79 -31.00
N TYR A 67 -32.63 25.43 -29.83
CA TYR A 67 -32.53 24.82 -28.50
C TYR A 67 -33.78 24.02 -28.16
N HIS A 68 -33.82 22.77 -28.59
CA HIS A 68 -34.90 21.85 -28.28
C HIS A 68 -34.72 21.35 -26.86
N GLY A 69 -35.53 21.86 -25.94
CA GLY A 69 -35.47 21.47 -24.54
C GLY A 69 -36.75 21.83 -23.81
N ILE A 70 -36.97 21.12 -22.71
CA ILE A 70 -37.93 21.53 -21.68
C ILE A 70 -37.14 22.46 -20.75
N PHE A 71 -37.48 23.75 -20.75
CA PHE A 71 -36.83 24.75 -19.91
C PHE A 71 -37.82 25.25 -18.86
N SER A 72 -37.35 25.41 -17.63
CA SER A 72 -37.99 26.26 -16.65
C SER A 72 -37.33 27.63 -16.69
N THR A 73 -38.11 28.71 -16.58
CA THR A 73 -37.60 30.08 -16.65
C THR A 73 -37.99 30.85 -15.41
N ASP A 74 -37.00 31.14 -14.58
CA ASP A 74 -37.15 32.01 -13.43
C ASP A 74 -36.93 33.47 -13.87
N LYS A 75 -38.02 34.22 -14.06
CA LYS A 75 -37.97 35.67 -14.32
C LYS A 75 -38.03 36.46 -13.01
N GLY A 76 -37.01 36.30 -12.16
CA GLY A 76 -36.81 37.13 -10.96
C GLY A 76 -37.68 36.74 -9.76
N SER A 77 -38.08 35.48 -9.68
CA SER A 77 -38.80 34.88 -8.55
C SER A 77 -37.80 34.35 -7.51
N PRO A 78 -38.10 34.39 -6.20
CA PRO A 78 -37.28 33.75 -5.18
C PRO A 78 -37.47 32.22 -5.09
N TYR A 79 -38.33 31.64 -5.94
CA TYR A 79 -38.70 30.21 -5.88
C TYR A 79 -37.84 29.35 -6.82
N SER A 80 -37.54 28.11 -6.40
CA SER A 80 -36.83 27.12 -7.23
C SER A 80 -37.72 26.62 -8.35
N ASP A 81 -37.16 26.56 -9.55
CA ASP A 81 -37.77 26.04 -10.76
C ASP A 81 -37.37 24.58 -10.95
N ASP A 82 -38.27 23.64 -10.64
CA ASP A 82 -38.01 22.20 -10.73
C ASP A 82 -38.76 21.56 -11.91
N ILE A 83 -38.06 20.73 -12.70
CA ILE A 83 -38.71 19.81 -13.66
C ILE A 83 -38.88 18.45 -12.96
N THR A 84 -40.10 18.10 -12.58
CA THR A 84 -40.41 16.83 -11.91
C THR A 84 -41.03 15.80 -12.86
N LEU A 85 -40.50 14.57 -12.86
CA LEU A 85 -41.08 13.40 -13.55
C LEU A 85 -41.47 12.33 -12.52
N ASN A 86 -42.77 12.10 -12.35
CA ASN A 86 -43.29 11.09 -11.42
C ASN A 86 -43.93 9.92 -12.19
N SER A 87 -43.62 8.68 -11.80
CA SER A 87 -44.21 7.47 -12.36
C SER A 87 -44.51 6.47 -11.25
N TYR A 88 -45.63 5.75 -11.33
CA TYR A 88 -45.91 4.60 -10.44
C TYR A 88 -45.12 3.34 -10.84
N GLY A 89 -44.52 3.33 -12.04
CA GLY A 89 -43.66 2.26 -12.53
C GLY A 89 -42.28 2.80 -12.92
N ASN A 90 -41.73 2.30 -14.01
CA ASN A 90 -40.41 2.75 -14.48
C ASN A 90 -40.51 4.06 -15.28
N ILE A 91 -39.46 4.87 -15.21
CA ILE A 91 -39.14 5.89 -16.22
C ILE A 91 -38.02 5.30 -17.07
N ARG A 92 -38.22 5.22 -18.39
CA ARG A 92 -37.21 4.75 -19.33
C ARG A 92 -36.75 5.91 -20.20
N LEU A 93 -35.45 6.19 -20.18
CA LEU A 93 -34.81 7.11 -21.09
C LEU A 93 -34.03 6.27 -22.10
N ASN A 94 -34.44 6.32 -23.36
CA ASN A 94 -33.73 5.66 -24.45
C ASN A 94 -32.82 6.70 -25.13
N PHE A 95 -31.53 6.42 -25.14
CA PHE A 95 -30.54 7.19 -25.89
C PHE A 95 -30.16 6.40 -27.14
N ASP A 96 -29.80 7.10 -28.20
CA ASP A 96 -29.44 6.50 -29.49
C ASP A 96 -30.44 5.44 -30.02
N SER A 97 -31.75 5.72 -29.98
CA SER A 97 -32.74 4.75 -30.45
C SER A 97 -32.65 4.46 -31.96
N ASN A 98 -31.97 5.33 -32.71
CA ASN A 98 -31.64 5.14 -34.11
C ASN A 98 -30.26 4.48 -34.33
N ASN A 99 -29.53 4.15 -33.26
CA ASN A 99 -28.27 3.42 -33.23
C ASN A 99 -27.23 3.97 -34.23
N ASN A 100 -27.06 5.29 -34.25
CA ASN A 100 -26.15 5.97 -35.16
C ASN A 100 -24.79 6.32 -34.52
N GLY A 101 -24.58 5.99 -33.24
CA GLY A 101 -23.29 6.13 -32.55
C GLY A 101 -22.86 7.57 -32.26
N THR A 102 -23.80 8.51 -32.20
CA THR A 102 -23.50 9.94 -31.96
C THR A 102 -24.17 10.50 -30.72
N ASN A 103 -24.98 9.70 -30.01
CA ASN A 103 -25.90 10.22 -29.01
C ASN A 103 -25.47 9.77 -27.61
N GLU A 104 -25.39 10.75 -26.69
CA GLU A 104 -24.90 10.58 -25.33
C GLU A 104 -25.90 11.12 -24.30
N PHE A 105 -25.83 10.63 -23.07
CA PHE A 105 -26.47 11.30 -21.94
C PHE A 105 -25.44 12.10 -21.16
N SER A 106 -25.67 13.39 -20.99
CA SER A 106 -24.77 14.25 -20.23
C SER A 106 -25.53 15.19 -19.29
N ILE A 107 -24.94 15.42 -18.12
CA ILE A 107 -25.36 16.46 -17.18
C ILE A 107 -24.24 17.50 -17.16
N GLY A 108 -24.55 18.72 -17.61
CA GLY A 108 -23.62 19.83 -17.66
C GLY A 108 -23.81 20.84 -16.52
N SER A 109 -22.99 21.90 -16.47
CA SER A 109 -23.29 23.07 -15.66
C SER A 109 -23.15 24.41 -16.35
N ASN A 110 -24.14 25.26 -16.07
CA ASN A 110 -24.17 26.72 -16.16
C ASN A 110 -23.75 27.36 -17.49
N THR A 111 -23.94 26.67 -18.61
CA THR A 111 -24.04 27.32 -19.91
C THR A 111 -25.04 26.56 -20.75
N ARG A 112 -25.86 27.30 -21.49
CA ARG A 112 -26.75 26.75 -22.54
C ARG A 112 -25.93 26.06 -23.67
N TYR A 113 -24.59 26.03 -23.56
CA TYR A 113 -23.59 25.46 -24.49
C TYR A 113 -22.26 25.16 -23.78
N GLY A 114 -21.71 23.96 -23.96
CA GLY A 114 -20.26 23.71 -23.85
C GLY A 114 -19.75 22.96 -22.62
N SER A 115 -19.01 21.88 -22.93
CA SER A 115 -17.90 21.15 -22.25
C SER A 115 -17.87 20.88 -20.74
N ASN A 116 -18.73 21.47 -19.91
CA ASN A 116 -18.73 21.26 -18.46
C ASN A 116 -19.50 19.99 -18.06
N THR A 117 -19.11 18.85 -18.62
CA THR A 117 -19.72 17.55 -18.33
C THR A 117 -19.42 17.13 -16.89
N ARG A 118 -20.43 17.15 -16.03
CA ARG A 118 -20.36 16.65 -14.66
C ARG A 118 -20.59 15.15 -14.59
N PHE A 119 -21.56 14.66 -15.36
CA PHE A 119 -21.88 13.24 -15.49
C PHE A 119 -22.11 12.92 -16.97
N TYR A 120 -21.60 11.78 -17.40
CA TYR A 120 -21.56 11.34 -18.78
C TYR A 120 -21.89 9.85 -18.88
N ILE A 121 -22.74 9.47 -19.82
CA ILE A 121 -22.89 8.09 -20.28
C ILE A 121 -22.75 8.09 -21.79
N GLY A 122 -21.69 7.46 -22.28
CA GLY A 122 -21.46 7.24 -23.71
C GLY A 122 -22.34 6.13 -24.26
N ASP A 123 -22.48 6.10 -25.59
CA ASP A 123 -23.15 5.03 -26.34
C ASP A 123 -22.53 3.64 -26.11
N ASN A 124 -21.22 3.59 -25.85
CA ASN A 124 -20.47 2.41 -25.43
C ASN A 124 -20.76 1.95 -23.98
N GLY A 125 -21.62 2.66 -23.26
CA GLY A 125 -21.99 2.39 -21.87
C GLY A 125 -20.95 2.82 -20.82
N PHE A 126 -19.90 3.54 -21.22
CA PHE A 126 -18.90 4.04 -20.27
C PHE A 126 -19.42 5.28 -19.54
N VAL A 127 -19.20 5.31 -18.23
CA VAL A 127 -19.65 6.38 -17.35
C VAL A 127 -18.48 7.29 -16.99
N GLY A 128 -18.61 8.57 -17.28
CA GLY A 128 -17.65 9.62 -16.91
C GLY A 128 -18.21 10.51 -15.81
N ILE A 129 -17.41 10.83 -14.79
CA ILE A 129 -17.70 11.89 -13.83
C ILE A 129 -16.61 12.95 -13.99
N GLY A 130 -16.99 14.17 -14.40
CA GLY A 130 -16.04 15.24 -14.74
C GLY A 130 -15.33 15.08 -16.09
N THR A 131 -15.73 14.12 -16.94
CA THR A 131 -15.17 13.91 -18.28
C THR A 131 -16.22 13.34 -19.23
N SER A 132 -16.15 13.73 -20.50
CA SER A 132 -16.93 13.15 -21.62
C SER A 132 -16.14 12.12 -22.43
N SER A 133 -14.92 11.78 -22.00
CA SER A 133 -14.07 10.79 -22.67
C SER A 133 -13.52 9.79 -21.64
N PRO A 134 -14.40 8.97 -21.03
CA PRO A 134 -13.98 7.94 -20.09
C PRO A 134 -13.08 6.91 -20.79
N SER A 135 -11.92 6.58 -20.20
CA SER A 135 -11.00 5.55 -20.71
C SER A 135 -11.28 4.16 -20.14
N GLN A 136 -12.22 4.06 -19.22
CA GLN A 136 -12.66 2.86 -18.52
C GLN A 136 -14.18 2.91 -18.31
N LYS A 137 -14.81 1.77 -18.00
CA LYS A 137 -16.27 1.69 -17.79
C LYS A 137 -16.80 2.70 -16.77
N LEU A 138 -16.00 3.05 -15.76
CA LEU A 138 -16.22 4.18 -14.87
C LEU A 138 -14.93 4.99 -14.75
N HIS A 139 -14.97 6.26 -15.13
CA HIS A 139 -13.82 7.18 -15.02
C HIS A 139 -14.22 8.45 -14.27
N ILE A 140 -13.62 8.66 -13.11
CA ILE A 140 -13.72 9.92 -12.34
C ILE A 140 -12.48 10.75 -12.68
N TYR A 141 -12.67 11.85 -13.41
CA TYR A 141 -11.59 12.70 -13.87
C TYR A 141 -11.39 13.90 -12.95
N ASN A 142 -10.13 14.20 -12.62
CA ASN A 142 -9.73 15.35 -11.79
C ASN A 142 -10.55 15.49 -10.48
N GLY A 143 -10.88 14.35 -9.86
CA GLY A 143 -11.75 14.28 -8.69
C GLY A 143 -11.38 13.15 -7.75
N SER A 144 -12.10 13.06 -6.63
CA SER A 144 -11.96 11.99 -5.64
C SER A 144 -13.24 11.18 -5.56
N ALA A 145 -13.11 9.88 -5.30
CA ALA A 145 -14.21 9.00 -4.93
C ALA A 145 -14.21 8.83 -3.41
N TYR A 146 -15.26 9.31 -2.74
CA TYR A 146 -15.45 9.09 -1.31
C TYR A 146 -16.51 8.00 -1.08
N VAL A 147 -16.13 6.95 -0.35
CA VAL A 147 -17.02 5.85 0.03
C VAL A 147 -17.11 5.82 1.56
N ASP A 148 -18.22 6.29 2.11
CA ASP A 148 -18.50 6.27 3.55
C ASP A 148 -19.37 5.05 3.92
N SER A 149 -18.93 4.24 4.87
CA SER A 149 -19.59 2.99 5.22
C SER A 149 -19.64 2.80 6.74
N TYR A 150 -20.85 2.84 7.31
CA TYR A 150 -21.12 2.68 8.74
C TYR A 150 -21.51 1.24 9.11
N THR A 151 -20.83 0.23 8.58
CA THR A 151 -21.18 -1.16 8.92
C THR A 151 -20.76 -1.46 10.37
N PRO A 152 -21.69 -1.77 11.31
CA PRO A 152 -21.38 -1.91 12.73
C PRO A 152 -20.72 -3.25 13.11
N ASN A 153 -20.56 -4.18 12.16
CA ASN A 153 -19.84 -5.46 12.25
C ASN A 153 -18.88 -5.59 11.05
N TRP A 154 -18.16 -6.73 10.91
CA TRP A 154 -17.33 -7.03 9.74
C TRP A 154 -18.12 -6.84 8.42
N GLY A 155 -17.98 -5.66 7.82
CA GLY A 155 -18.63 -5.24 6.58
C GLY A 155 -17.61 -4.85 5.52
N LYS A 156 -18.08 -4.55 4.31
CA LYS A 156 -17.24 -4.22 3.16
C LYS A 156 -17.68 -2.87 2.61
N ALA A 157 -16.84 -1.85 2.72
CA ALA A 157 -17.07 -0.57 2.05
C ALA A 157 -16.86 -0.69 0.53
N ILE A 158 -15.87 -1.48 0.11
CA ILE A 158 -15.57 -1.80 -1.29
C ILE A 158 -15.37 -3.32 -1.40
N TYR A 159 -16.01 -3.96 -2.38
CA TYR A 159 -15.88 -5.39 -2.65
C TYR A 159 -15.51 -5.63 -4.12
N ALA A 160 -14.33 -6.19 -4.34
CA ALA A 160 -13.90 -6.66 -5.66
C ALA A 160 -14.02 -8.19 -5.71
N LYS A 161 -14.75 -8.71 -6.71
CA LYS A 161 -14.82 -10.14 -7.02
C LYS A 161 -13.91 -10.45 -8.19
N ILE A 162 -12.90 -11.28 -7.95
CA ILE A 162 -11.91 -11.68 -8.96
C ILE A 162 -12.20 -13.10 -9.43
N HIS A 163 -12.38 -13.29 -10.74
CA HIS A 163 -12.65 -14.60 -11.35
C HIS A 163 -11.39 -15.28 -11.91
N ASN A 164 -10.30 -14.51 -12.08
CA ASN A 164 -9.01 -14.99 -12.55
C ASN A 164 -7.94 -14.60 -11.52
N ARG A 165 -7.19 -15.57 -11.01
CA ARG A 165 -6.20 -15.36 -9.93
C ARG A 165 -5.15 -14.27 -10.21
N TYR A 166 -4.88 -13.97 -11.48
CA TYR A 166 -3.90 -12.94 -11.86
C TYR A 166 -4.50 -11.55 -12.07
N ALA A 167 -5.83 -11.44 -12.09
CA ALA A 167 -6.46 -10.13 -12.15
C ALA A 167 -6.27 -9.42 -10.81
N CYS A 168 -5.89 -8.14 -10.87
CA CYS A 168 -5.63 -7.35 -9.68
C CYS A 168 -6.83 -6.46 -9.34
N SER A 169 -7.22 -6.50 -8.08
CA SER A 169 -8.42 -5.85 -7.55
C SER A 169 -8.20 -4.39 -7.18
N TYR A 170 -6.96 -4.05 -6.87
CA TYR A 170 -6.53 -2.69 -6.59
C TYR A 170 -5.18 -2.49 -7.26
N ASN A 171 -5.04 -1.39 -7.99
CA ASN A 171 -3.84 -1.07 -8.74
C ASN A 171 -3.64 0.45 -8.69
N LEU A 172 -2.41 0.86 -8.37
CA LEU A 172 -1.98 2.25 -8.34
C LEU A 172 -0.94 2.46 -9.45
N TRP A 173 -1.40 2.96 -10.60
CA TRP A 173 -0.54 3.45 -11.66
C TRP A 173 0.09 4.79 -11.27
N ASN A 174 1.38 4.95 -11.50
CA ASN A 174 2.07 6.23 -11.29
C ASN A 174 2.70 6.74 -12.59
N THR A 175 2.17 7.84 -13.12
CA THR A 175 2.64 8.45 -14.37
C THR A 175 4.11 8.89 -14.32
N TYR A 176 4.62 9.32 -13.16
CA TYR A 176 6.03 9.72 -13.02
C TYR A 176 6.98 8.53 -13.17
N TYR A 177 6.63 7.37 -12.61
CA TYR A 177 7.43 6.14 -12.74
C TYR A 177 7.10 5.33 -14.01
N ASN A 178 6.02 5.68 -14.71
CA ASN A 178 5.49 4.98 -15.87
C ASN A 178 5.27 3.47 -15.62
N LYS A 179 4.76 3.13 -14.44
CA LYS A 179 4.43 1.76 -14.02
C LYS A 179 3.48 1.76 -12.84
N ASP A 180 2.94 0.58 -12.55
CA ASP A 180 2.27 0.32 -11.28
C ASP A 180 3.27 0.45 -10.12
N VAL A 181 2.84 1.06 -9.02
CA VAL A 181 3.64 1.22 -7.79
C VAL A 181 3.03 0.51 -6.57
N PHE A 182 1.80 0.02 -6.70
CA PHE A 182 1.14 -0.82 -5.71
C PHE A 182 0.02 -1.63 -6.37
N TYR A 183 -0.09 -2.91 -6.07
CA TYR A 183 -1.25 -3.71 -6.51
C TYR A 183 -1.52 -4.93 -5.62
N VAL A 184 -2.78 -5.38 -5.64
CA VAL A 184 -3.28 -6.57 -4.93
C VAL A 184 -3.98 -7.50 -5.91
N CYS A 185 -3.44 -8.71 -6.11
CA CYS A 185 -3.95 -9.66 -7.09
C CYS A 185 -4.84 -10.76 -6.49
N GLY A 186 -5.61 -11.44 -7.34
CA GLY A 186 -6.64 -12.40 -6.96
C GLY A 186 -6.13 -13.63 -6.20
N ASP A 187 -4.84 -13.94 -6.31
CA ASP A 187 -4.14 -14.96 -5.53
C ASP A 187 -3.60 -14.44 -4.18
N GLY A 188 -3.89 -13.19 -3.84
CA GLY A 188 -3.41 -12.54 -2.63
C GLY A 188 -1.99 -11.97 -2.74
N TYR A 189 -1.38 -11.99 -3.93
CA TYR A 189 -0.09 -11.34 -4.14
C TYR A 189 -0.22 -9.82 -3.95
N LEU A 190 0.58 -9.30 -3.02
CA LEU A 190 0.69 -7.89 -2.70
C LEU A 190 2.06 -7.40 -3.13
N TRP A 191 2.09 -6.37 -3.97
CA TRP A 191 3.32 -5.69 -4.34
C TRP A 191 3.20 -4.20 -4.05
N ALA A 192 4.29 -3.63 -3.54
CA ALA A 192 4.44 -2.20 -3.28
C ALA A 192 5.87 -1.79 -3.64
N LEU A 193 6.03 -0.74 -4.45
CA LEU A 193 7.34 -0.28 -4.92
C LEU A 193 8.27 0.11 -3.76
N LYS A 194 7.70 0.68 -2.70
CA LYS A 194 8.37 0.96 -1.43
C LYS A 194 7.65 0.18 -0.35
N GLY A 195 8.39 -0.51 0.52
CA GLY A 195 7.86 -1.40 1.53
C GLY A 195 6.88 -0.74 2.51
N GLY A 196 6.25 -1.53 3.36
CA GLY A 196 5.31 -1.05 4.37
C GLY A 196 6.00 -0.43 5.59
N TYR A 197 5.49 0.71 6.07
CA TYR A 197 5.82 1.25 7.39
C TYR A 197 4.72 0.85 8.38
N PHE A 198 5.10 0.31 9.53
CA PHE A 198 4.16 -0.10 10.58
C PHE A 198 4.30 0.83 11.78
N GLY A 199 3.17 1.36 12.26
CA GLY A 199 3.14 2.19 13.46
C GLY A 199 3.68 1.42 14.67
N SER A 200 4.77 1.90 15.28
CA SER A 200 5.47 1.20 16.38
C SER A 200 5.84 2.15 17.54
N ASP A 201 5.32 3.38 17.52
CA ASP A 201 5.51 4.39 18.56
C ASP A 201 4.99 3.89 19.91
N LYS A 202 5.72 4.18 21.00
CA LYS A 202 5.37 3.74 22.37
C LYS A 202 3.98 4.20 22.78
N ARG A 203 3.51 5.37 22.34
CA ARG A 203 2.17 5.92 22.64
C ARG A 203 1.02 5.11 22.03
N LEU A 204 1.32 4.34 20.98
CA LEU A 204 0.36 3.47 20.31
C LEU A 204 0.33 2.05 20.94
N LYS A 205 1.16 1.79 21.97
CA LYS A 205 1.31 0.48 22.60
C LYS A 205 0.91 0.54 24.07
N LYS A 206 0.33 -0.57 24.54
CA LYS A 206 0.06 -0.86 25.95
C LYS A 206 0.55 -2.28 26.27
N ASP A 207 0.67 -2.60 27.55
CA ASP A 207 1.04 -3.96 28.02
C ASP A 207 2.38 -4.47 27.47
N ILE A 208 3.39 -3.59 27.39
CA ILE A 208 4.72 -3.91 26.86
C ILE A 208 5.45 -4.85 27.83
N LYS A 209 5.73 -6.07 27.39
CA LYS A 209 6.43 -7.11 28.16
C LYS A 209 7.70 -7.57 27.42
N SER A 210 8.68 -8.06 28.17
CA SER A 210 9.87 -8.71 27.61
C SER A 210 9.52 -10.05 26.97
N ILE A 211 10.30 -10.44 25.95
CA ILE A 211 10.17 -11.74 25.29
C ILE A 211 10.94 -12.79 26.11
N ASN A 212 10.24 -13.79 26.63
CA ASN A 212 10.86 -14.88 27.40
C ASN A 212 11.33 -16.01 26.48
N ASN A 213 12.51 -16.56 26.81
CA ASN A 213 13.22 -17.66 26.12
C ASN A 213 13.26 -17.50 24.59
N PRO A 214 13.73 -16.35 24.06
CA PRO A 214 13.66 -16.09 22.64
C PRO A 214 14.54 -17.05 21.82
N LEU A 215 15.75 -17.41 22.30
CA LEU A 215 16.62 -18.35 21.59
C LEU A 215 16.02 -19.75 21.53
N GLU A 216 15.52 -20.26 22.66
CA GLU A 216 14.87 -21.58 22.74
C GLU A 216 13.70 -21.70 21.75
N LYS A 217 12.89 -20.64 21.63
CA LYS A 217 11.76 -20.60 20.69
C LYS A 217 12.23 -20.66 19.25
N ILE A 218 13.22 -19.86 18.87
CA ILE A 218 13.75 -19.85 17.50
C ILE A 218 14.38 -21.19 17.13
N LEU A 219 15.10 -21.83 18.06
CA LEU A 219 15.74 -23.13 17.83
C LEU A 219 14.76 -24.29 17.58
N LYS A 220 13.47 -24.12 17.96
CA LYS A 220 12.41 -25.10 17.69
C LYS A 220 11.71 -24.88 16.34
N LEU A 221 12.09 -23.85 15.58
CA LEU A 221 11.48 -23.53 14.29
C LEU A 221 12.37 -23.99 13.14
N ASP A 222 11.78 -24.72 12.20
CA ASP A 222 12.47 -25.20 11.01
C ASP A 222 12.18 -24.32 9.79
N GLY A 223 13.24 -23.72 9.22
CA GLY A 223 13.17 -23.04 7.94
C GLY A 223 13.04 -24.04 6.79
N ILE A 224 11.97 -23.92 6.00
CA ILE A 224 11.67 -24.83 4.88
C ILE A 224 11.68 -24.10 3.54
N LYS A 225 11.90 -24.86 2.45
CA LYS A 225 11.64 -24.42 1.08
C LYS A 225 10.34 -25.06 0.59
N PHE A 226 9.47 -24.30 -0.04
CA PHE A 226 8.18 -24.79 -0.52
C PHE A 226 7.71 -24.07 -1.78
N ASN A 227 6.83 -24.73 -2.52
CA ASN A 227 5.99 -24.13 -3.56
C ASN A 227 4.54 -24.13 -3.05
N PHE A 228 3.77 -23.11 -3.42
CA PHE A 228 2.34 -23.16 -3.18
C PHE A 228 1.72 -24.24 -4.07
N LYS A 229 0.79 -25.02 -3.50
CA LYS A 229 -0.04 -25.91 -4.31
C LYS A 229 -0.85 -25.04 -5.26
N ASP A 230 -0.93 -25.42 -6.53
CA ASP A 230 -1.91 -24.81 -7.41
C ASP A 230 -3.30 -25.06 -6.81
N PRO A 231 -4.20 -24.06 -6.79
CA PRO A 231 -5.58 -24.31 -6.41
C PRO A 231 -6.11 -25.41 -7.35
N ILE A 232 -6.52 -26.52 -6.76
CA ILE A 232 -7.09 -27.68 -7.46
C ILE A 232 -8.12 -27.12 -8.46
N ASN A 233 -8.00 -27.53 -9.73
CA ASN A 233 -9.00 -27.30 -10.78
C ASN A 233 -10.35 -27.90 -10.33
N THR A 234 -11.07 -27.20 -9.46
CA THR A 234 -12.45 -27.46 -9.08
C THR A 234 -13.41 -26.72 -10.01
N ARG A 235 -12.95 -26.35 -11.20
CA ARG A 235 -13.85 -26.09 -12.32
C ARG A 235 -14.31 -27.45 -12.84
N ASN A 236 -15.41 -27.94 -12.25
CA ASN A 236 -16.25 -28.89 -12.97
C ASN A 236 -16.55 -28.28 -14.34
N ASN A 237 -16.32 -29.05 -15.41
CA ASN A 237 -16.53 -28.70 -16.82
C ASN A 237 -18.01 -28.42 -17.15
N SER A 238 -18.65 -27.44 -16.51
CA SER A 238 -20.05 -27.07 -16.80
C SER A 238 -20.32 -25.57 -16.84
N ASP A 239 -19.43 -24.71 -16.34
CA ASP A 239 -19.53 -23.26 -16.54
C ASP A 239 -18.57 -22.80 -17.64
N THR A 240 -18.85 -23.18 -18.89
CA THR A 240 -18.26 -22.50 -20.05
C THR A 240 -18.82 -21.09 -20.10
N VAL A 241 -18.16 -20.16 -19.41
CA VAL A 241 -18.30 -18.74 -19.74
C VAL A 241 -17.73 -18.58 -21.15
N ASN A 242 -18.61 -18.40 -22.14
CA ASN A 242 -18.24 -17.95 -23.47
C ASN A 242 -17.71 -16.51 -23.35
N ILE A 243 -16.42 -16.38 -23.01
CA ILE A 243 -15.72 -15.11 -23.06
C ILE A 243 -15.15 -15.00 -24.47
N ASN A 244 -15.93 -14.42 -25.38
CA ASN A 244 -15.40 -13.93 -26.67
C ASN A 244 -14.62 -12.61 -26.50
N ASP A 245 -14.46 -12.11 -25.28
CA ASP A 245 -13.46 -11.09 -24.94
C ASP A 245 -12.10 -11.77 -24.72
N THR A 246 -11.42 -12.11 -25.82
CA THR A 246 -9.97 -12.33 -25.80
C THR A 246 -9.31 -11.04 -25.33
N VAL A 247 -9.13 -10.90 -24.02
CA VAL A 247 -8.08 -10.04 -23.48
C VAL A 247 -6.79 -10.65 -23.99
N ASP A 248 -6.16 -10.02 -24.98
CA ASP A 248 -4.83 -10.37 -25.46
C ASP A 248 -3.84 -10.13 -24.31
N ILE A 249 -3.70 -11.14 -23.44
CA ILE A 249 -2.70 -11.11 -22.38
C ILE A 249 -1.35 -11.33 -23.08
N ASN A 250 -0.48 -10.31 -23.03
CA ASN A 250 0.86 -10.36 -23.61
C ASN A 250 1.58 -11.66 -23.21
N PRO A 251 2.05 -12.48 -24.18
CA PRO A 251 2.75 -13.74 -23.93
C PRO A 251 3.98 -13.61 -23.01
N GLU A 252 4.67 -12.47 -23.05
CA GLU A 252 5.83 -12.21 -22.19
C GLU A 252 5.43 -12.08 -20.71
N ILE A 253 4.33 -11.39 -20.42
CA ILE A 253 3.78 -11.26 -19.06
C ILE A 253 3.37 -12.63 -18.53
N MET A 254 2.75 -13.47 -19.37
CA MET A 254 2.40 -14.84 -18.99
C MET A 254 3.63 -15.71 -18.69
N LYS A 255 4.73 -15.51 -19.41
CA LYS A 255 6.00 -16.21 -19.15
C LYS A 255 6.61 -15.79 -17.80
N GLU A 256 6.62 -14.50 -17.49
CA GLU A 256 7.10 -14.00 -16.19
C GLU A 256 6.26 -14.53 -15.02
N ILE A 257 4.93 -14.49 -15.15
CA ILE A 257 4.00 -15.06 -14.18
C ILE A 257 4.27 -16.55 -13.93
N ASN A 258 4.50 -17.32 -15.00
CA ASN A 258 4.77 -18.74 -14.89
C ASN A 258 6.13 -19.04 -14.24
N ASN A 259 7.15 -18.23 -14.51
CA ASN A 259 8.46 -18.36 -13.88
C ASN A 259 8.40 -18.06 -12.37
N GLU A 260 7.72 -16.98 -11.97
CA GLU A 260 7.57 -16.62 -10.55
C GLU A 260 6.77 -17.64 -9.73
N LYS A 261 5.90 -18.43 -10.36
CA LYS A 261 5.20 -19.55 -9.70
C LYS A 261 6.07 -20.74 -9.38
N GLN A 262 7.00 -21.07 -10.28
CA GLN A 262 7.89 -22.22 -10.10
C GLN A 262 9.01 -21.91 -9.10
N ARG A 263 9.15 -20.65 -8.72
CA ARG A 263 10.14 -20.19 -7.78
C ARG A 263 9.85 -20.72 -6.37
N MET A 264 10.75 -21.57 -5.89
CA MET A 264 10.74 -22.01 -4.49
C MET A 264 10.83 -20.82 -3.55
N ARG A 265 9.92 -20.80 -2.58
CA ARG A 265 9.89 -19.83 -1.50
C ARG A 265 10.51 -20.44 -0.25
N ILE A 266 11.10 -19.60 0.58
CA ILE A 266 11.59 -19.97 1.91
C ILE A 266 10.59 -19.46 2.93
N GLY A 267 10.30 -20.26 3.96
CA GLY A 267 9.43 -19.83 5.06
C GLY A 267 9.29 -20.89 6.14
N LEU A 268 8.18 -20.82 6.86
CA LEU A 268 7.82 -21.64 8.01
C LEU A 268 6.42 -22.22 7.83
N ILE A 269 6.13 -23.33 8.50
CA ILE A 269 4.80 -23.93 8.55
C ILE A 269 4.01 -23.31 9.72
N ALA A 270 2.84 -22.73 9.44
CA ALA A 270 2.06 -21.99 10.44
C ALA A 270 1.64 -22.86 11.63
N GLN A 271 1.31 -24.13 11.39
CA GLN A 271 0.93 -25.11 12.40
C GLN A 271 2.08 -25.45 13.35
N ASP A 272 3.32 -25.44 12.88
CA ASP A 272 4.49 -25.71 13.70
C ASP A 272 4.90 -24.47 14.48
N VAL A 273 4.84 -23.29 13.84
CA VAL A 273 5.03 -22.01 14.52
C VAL A 273 4.02 -21.82 15.66
N GLU A 274 2.76 -22.18 15.46
CA GLU A 274 1.70 -22.02 16.47
C GLU A 274 2.00 -22.76 17.78
N LYS A 275 2.66 -23.93 17.71
CA LYS A 275 3.03 -24.73 18.90
C LYS A 275 4.10 -24.04 19.76
N VAL A 276 4.90 -23.15 19.16
CA VAL A 276 6.08 -22.54 19.79
C VAL A 276 5.86 -21.06 20.08
N VAL A 277 5.29 -20.33 19.12
CA VAL A 277 5.03 -18.88 19.15
C VAL A 277 3.60 -18.62 18.64
N PRO A 278 2.56 -18.97 19.40
CA PRO A 278 1.17 -18.82 18.95
C PRO A 278 0.79 -17.36 18.64
N ASP A 279 1.43 -16.40 19.31
CA ASP A 279 1.13 -14.96 19.18
C ASP A 279 1.36 -14.40 17.77
N VAL A 280 2.14 -15.07 16.92
CA VAL A 280 2.39 -14.65 15.53
C VAL A 280 1.52 -15.39 14.51
N VAL A 281 0.70 -16.33 14.93
CA VAL A 281 -0.18 -17.09 14.04
C VAL A 281 -1.60 -16.53 14.08
N ARG A 282 -2.23 -16.45 12.91
CA ARG A 282 -3.61 -16.01 12.73
C ARG A 282 -4.40 -17.12 12.04
N THR A 283 -5.58 -17.42 12.56
CA THR A 283 -6.50 -18.35 11.88
C THR A 283 -7.52 -17.53 11.10
N MET A 284 -7.58 -17.75 9.79
CA MET A 284 -8.46 -17.07 8.85
C MET A 284 -9.88 -17.65 8.93
N LYS A 285 -10.86 -16.94 8.34
CA LYS A 285 -12.28 -17.34 8.38
C LYS A 285 -12.55 -18.69 7.73
N ASP A 286 -11.76 -19.07 6.72
CA ASP A 286 -11.83 -20.36 6.03
C ASP A 286 -11.09 -21.49 6.77
N GLY A 287 -10.56 -21.21 7.97
CA GLY A 287 -9.81 -22.16 8.78
C GLY A 287 -8.33 -22.29 8.42
N THR A 288 -7.86 -21.62 7.35
CA THR A 288 -6.43 -21.60 7.02
C THR A 288 -5.63 -20.80 8.05
N LYS A 289 -4.35 -21.11 8.20
CA LYS A 289 -3.45 -20.41 9.15
C LYS A 289 -2.44 -19.55 8.39
N ALA A 290 -2.20 -18.36 8.92
CA ALA A 290 -1.24 -17.39 8.40
C ALA A 290 -0.22 -17.00 9.49
N ILE A 291 0.99 -16.63 9.07
CA ILE A 291 2.07 -16.19 9.97
C ILE A 291 2.32 -14.69 9.77
N ALA A 292 2.35 -13.93 10.86
CA ALA A 292 2.84 -12.56 10.88
C ALA A 292 4.39 -12.56 10.92
N TYR A 293 5.03 -12.78 9.77
CA TYR A 293 6.50 -12.90 9.68
C TYR A 293 7.25 -11.69 10.24
N THR A 294 6.68 -10.49 10.14
CA THR A 294 7.25 -9.26 10.71
C THR A 294 7.38 -9.32 12.23
N ASP A 295 6.47 -10.05 12.89
CA ASP A 295 6.41 -10.14 14.35
C ASP A 295 7.43 -11.14 14.90
N LEU A 296 8.02 -11.97 14.03
CA LEU A 296 9.17 -12.81 14.37
C LEU A 296 10.49 -12.01 14.44
N ILE A 297 10.56 -10.83 13.84
CA ILE A 297 11.79 -10.03 13.82
C ILE A 297 12.23 -9.63 15.24
N PRO A 298 11.37 -9.06 16.11
CA PRO A 298 11.77 -8.78 17.50
C PRO A 298 12.18 -10.03 18.29
N LEU A 299 11.54 -11.18 18.03
CA LEU A 299 11.92 -12.46 18.65
C LEU A 299 13.34 -12.87 18.23
N LEU A 300 13.67 -12.76 16.94
CA LEU A 300 15.02 -13.02 16.41
C LEU A 300 16.05 -12.06 17.01
N VAL A 301 15.71 -10.77 17.16
CA VAL A 301 16.61 -9.78 17.77
C VAL A 301 16.96 -10.16 19.21
N GLU A 302 15.97 -10.53 20.02
CA GLU A 302 16.23 -10.95 21.41
C GLU A 302 16.96 -12.30 21.48
N ALA A 303 16.68 -13.23 20.57
CA ALA A 303 17.39 -14.52 20.48
C ALA A 303 18.89 -14.31 20.15
N MET A 304 19.21 -13.39 19.23
CA MET A 304 20.59 -13.03 18.91
C MET A 304 21.31 -12.38 20.09
N LYS A 305 20.63 -11.53 20.88
CA LYS A 305 21.19 -10.95 22.10
C LYS A 305 21.47 -12.02 23.16
N GLU A 306 20.57 -12.99 23.31
CA GLU A 306 20.76 -14.14 24.21
C GLU A 306 21.94 -15.01 23.77
N GLN A 307 22.00 -15.39 22.49
CA GLN A 307 23.12 -16.12 21.91
C GLN A 307 24.46 -15.40 22.09
N GLN A 308 24.48 -14.07 21.94
CA GLN A 308 25.69 -13.27 22.14
C GLN A 308 26.20 -13.35 23.58
N LYS A 309 25.29 -13.40 24.58
CA LYS A 309 25.67 -13.58 25.99
C LYS A 309 26.30 -14.96 26.22
N GLU A 310 25.75 -16.02 25.64
CA GLU A 310 26.33 -17.36 25.73
C GLU A 310 27.73 -17.41 25.11
N ILE A 311 27.93 -16.78 23.95
CA ILE A 311 29.24 -16.68 23.29
C ILE A 311 30.25 -15.95 24.19
N GLU A 312 29.84 -14.88 24.86
CA GLU A 312 30.70 -14.13 25.79
C GLU A 312 31.07 -14.96 27.02
N GLN A 313 30.12 -15.71 27.57
CA GLN A 313 30.36 -16.62 28.68
C GLN A 313 31.31 -17.74 28.30
N LEU A 314 31.11 -18.39 27.14
CA LEU A 314 32.00 -19.43 26.64
C LEU A 314 33.42 -18.91 26.41
N LYS A 315 33.56 -17.69 25.87
CA LYS A 315 34.87 -17.03 25.72
C LYS A 315 35.53 -16.78 27.08
N PHE A 316 34.76 -16.39 28.09
CA PHE A 316 35.27 -16.20 29.45
C PHE A 316 35.77 -17.52 30.04
N GLU A 317 34.99 -18.60 29.95
CA GLU A 317 35.35 -19.93 30.44
C GLU A 317 36.61 -20.48 29.75
N ILE A 318 36.70 -20.37 28.42
CA ILE A 318 37.88 -20.77 27.65
C ILE A 318 39.14 -20.02 28.13
N ASN A 319 39.03 -18.72 28.41
CA ASN A 319 40.16 -17.92 28.90
C ASN A 319 40.60 -18.34 30.30
N SER A 320 39.66 -18.62 31.19
CA SER A 320 39.94 -19.13 32.54
C SER A 320 40.60 -20.52 32.52
N LEU A 321 40.13 -21.40 31.64
CA LEU A 321 40.71 -22.74 31.45
C LEU A 321 42.11 -22.69 30.84
N LYS A 322 42.38 -21.77 29.90
CA LYS A 322 43.72 -21.55 29.35
C LYS A 322 44.69 -21.00 30.41
N GLY A 323 44.23 -20.10 31.27
CA GLY A 323 45.02 -19.59 32.40
C GLY A 323 45.40 -20.69 33.41
N ASN A 324 44.48 -21.60 33.72
CA ASN A 324 44.75 -22.70 34.66
C ASN A 324 45.68 -23.81 34.12
N LYS A 325 45.79 -23.98 32.80
CA LYS A 325 46.76 -24.91 32.20
C LYS A 325 48.23 -24.42 32.29
N GLY A 326 48.45 -23.14 32.58
CA GLY A 326 49.79 -22.59 32.83
C GLY A 326 50.39 -22.96 34.19
N ASN A 327 49.57 -23.36 35.17
CA ASN A 327 50.01 -23.63 36.55
C ASN A 327 50.19 -25.12 36.89
N ASN A 328 49.91 -26.05 35.97
CA ASN A 328 50.08 -27.49 36.18
C ASN A 328 51.12 -28.07 35.23
N LYS A 329 52.40 -27.79 35.48
CA LYS A 329 53.52 -28.64 35.05
C LYS A 329 54.49 -28.83 36.20
N SER A 330 54.18 -29.82 37.04
CA SER A 330 55.19 -30.57 37.77
C SER A 330 55.05 -32.05 37.41
N SER A 331 56.21 -32.68 37.21
CA SER A 331 56.51 -34.12 37.14
C SER A 331 55.83 -34.97 36.05
N SER A 332 56.56 -35.26 34.96
CA SER A 332 57.11 -36.60 34.64
C SER A 332 57.29 -36.84 33.13
N LEU A 333 58.55 -37.05 32.74
CA LEU A 333 59.14 -37.86 31.65
C LEU A 333 58.31 -38.34 30.42
N SER A 334 58.96 -38.12 29.26
CA SER A 334 59.07 -39.00 28.07
C SER A 334 58.05 -38.87 26.92
N GLY A 335 58.57 -38.68 25.70
CA GLY A 335 57.87 -38.96 24.44
C GLY A 335 58.06 -37.91 23.34
N ASN A 336 59.02 -38.14 22.45
CA ASN A 336 59.23 -37.41 21.19
C ASN A 336 57.97 -37.30 20.33
N ASN A 337 57.73 -36.14 19.71
CA ASN A 337 57.79 -35.99 18.24
C ASN A 337 57.51 -34.54 17.79
N ASN A 338 58.47 -34.05 17.00
CA ASN A 338 58.52 -32.86 16.17
C ASN A 338 57.19 -32.22 15.74
N GLN A 339 56.98 -30.97 16.14
CA GLN A 339 56.67 -29.89 15.19
C GLN A 339 57.07 -28.53 15.79
N SER A 340 58.06 -27.93 15.14
CA SER A 340 58.58 -26.59 15.36
C SER A 340 57.52 -25.55 15.01
N GLY A 341 57.16 -24.74 16.00
CA GLY A 341 56.41 -23.51 15.87
C GLY A 341 56.60 -22.72 17.16
N LEU A 342 57.69 -21.96 17.22
CA LEU A 342 58.03 -21.05 18.31
C LEU A 342 56.81 -20.20 18.68
N THR A 343 56.22 -20.44 19.85
CA THR A 343 55.31 -19.47 20.48
C THR A 343 56.17 -18.30 20.93
N GLN A 344 56.33 -17.34 20.05
CA GLN A 344 56.86 -16.03 20.43
C GLN A 344 55.77 -15.36 21.27
N ASP A 345 56.03 -15.27 22.57
CA ASP A 345 55.21 -14.56 23.54
C ASP A 345 55.25 -13.07 23.18
N ASN A 346 54.33 -12.63 22.31
CA ASN A 346 54.29 -11.25 21.83
C ASN A 346 53.32 -10.42 22.70
N PRO A 347 53.62 -9.14 22.99
CA PRO A 347 52.67 -8.24 23.65
C PRO A 347 51.33 -8.15 22.89
N ILE A 348 50.20 -8.08 23.62
CA ILE A 348 48.85 -8.00 23.03
C ILE A 348 48.05 -6.88 23.70
N LEU A 349 47.36 -6.08 22.88
CA LEU A 349 46.35 -5.12 23.33
C LEU A 349 44.95 -5.66 23.03
N TYR A 350 44.02 -5.53 23.98
CA TYR A 350 42.62 -5.94 23.81
C TYR A 350 41.68 -4.74 23.67
N GLN A 351 40.48 -5.01 23.14
CA GLN A 351 39.41 -4.03 23.06
C GLN A 351 38.92 -3.64 24.46
N ASN A 352 38.70 -2.35 24.68
CA ASN A 352 38.17 -1.83 25.94
C ASN A 352 36.74 -2.35 26.18
N MET A 353 36.40 -2.63 27.44
CA MET A 353 35.05 -3.11 27.82
C MET A 353 34.51 -2.31 29.02
N PRO A 354 33.29 -1.75 28.93
CA PRO A 354 32.41 -1.72 27.75
C PRO A 354 32.90 -0.76 26.65
N ASN A 355 32.48 -0.97 25.40
CA ASN A 355 32.66 -0.03 24.30
C ASN A 355 31.39 0.00 23.42
N PRO A 356 30.61 1.10 23.36
CA PRO A 356 30.84 2.37 24.05
C PRO A 356 30.72 2.28 25.58
N PHE A 357 31.33 3.23 26.30
CA PHE A 357 31.22 3.38 27.75
C PHE A 357 30.66 4.75 28.15
N THR A 358 30.18 4.88 29.39
CA THR A 358 29.67 6.14 29.97
C THR A 358 30.44 6.52 31.25
N ASN A 359 30.54 5.60 32.21
CA ASN A 359 31.15 5.87 33.52
C ASN A 359 32.60 5.40 33.62
N GLU A 360 32.91 4.19 33.16
CA GLU A 360 34.25 3.59 33.23
C GLU A 360 34.40 2.52 32.14
N THR A 361 35.61 2.36 31.61
CA THR A 361 35.99 1.23 30.76
C THR A 361 37.31 0.62 31.22
N LYS A 362 37.47 -0.69 31.06
CA LYS A 362 38.73 -1.40 31.31
C LYS A 362 39.39 -1.78 30.00
N ILE A 363 40.68 -1.46 29.85
CA ILE A 363 41.52 -1.80 28.71
C ILE A 363 42.46 -2.91 29.13
N LYS A 364 42.20 -4.13 28.68
CA LYS A 364 43.06 -5.29 28.98
C LYS A 364 44.28 -5.30 28.06
N TYR A 365 45.43 -5.71 28.57
CA TYR A 365 46.65 -5.93 27.82
C TYR A 365 47.41 -7.15 28.36
N TYR A 366 48.35 -7.66 27.56
CA TYR A 366 49.31 -8.68 27.94
C TYR A 366 50.71 -8.21 27.56
N LEU A 367 51.65 -8.34 28.50
CA LEU A 367 53.06 -8.04 28.32
C LEU A 367 53.85 -9.30 28.74
N PRO A 368 54.80 -9.79 27.94
CA PRO A 368 55.70 -10.86 28.34
C PRO A 368 56.66 -10.41 29.44
N ASP A 369 57.19 -11.37 30.21
CA ASP A 369 58.07 -11.14 31.37
C ASP A 369 59.39 -10.41 31.03
N ASP A 370 59.82 -10.40 29.76
CA ASP A 370 61.02 -9.69 29.29
C ASP A 370 60.76 -8.21 28.93
N THR A 371 59.52 -7.73 29.09
CA THR A 371 59.17 -6.33 28.81
C THR A 371 59.76 -5.40 29.86
N GLN A 372 60.69 -4.51 29.48
CA GLN A 372 61.35 -3.59 30.41
C GLN A 372 60.57 -2.28 30.60
N LYS A 373 59.88 -1.82 29.56
CA LYS A 373 59.09 -0.58 29.59
C LYS A 373 57.82 -0.73 28.76
N ALA A 374 56.68 -0.36 29.32
CA ALA A 374 55.43 -0.28 28.57
C ALA A 374 54.59 0.94 28.96
N SER A 375 53.89 1.49 27.98
CA SER A 375 52.96 2.61 28.18
C SER A 375 51.72 2.44 27.31
N LEU A 376 50.58 2.88 27.85
CA LEU A 376 49.34 3.05 27.11
C LEU A 376 49.14 4.54 26.78
N LEU A 377 49.13 4.88 25.50
CA LEU A 377 48.90 6.24 25.02
C LEU A 377 47.45 6.37 24.53
N ILE A 378 46.80 7.50 24.79
CA ILE A 378 45.43 7.79 24.35
C ILE A 378 45.46 9.07 23.52
N PHE A 379 44.89 9.03 22.33
CA PHE A 379 44.82 10.12 21.37
C PHE A 379 43.38 10.51 21.03
N ASN A 380 43.14 11.79 20.79
CA ASN A 380 41.89 12.24 20.17
C ASN A 380 41.91 11.97 18.64
N MET A 381 40.80 12.30 17.96
CA MET A 381 40.71 12.16 16.50
C MET A 381 41.66 13.05 15.69
N GLN A 382 42.21 14.10 16.30
CA GLN A 382 43.19 15.00 15.68
C GLN A 382 44.64 14.52 15.88
N GLY A 383 44.84 13.36 16.52
CA GLY A 383 46.16 12.79 16.81
C GLY A 383 46.87 13.46 18.00
N THR A 384 46.20 14.33 18.75
CA THR A 384 46.76 14.92 19.98
C THR A 384 46.77 13.90 21.09
N GLU A 385 47.91 13.71 21.75
CA GLU A 385 48.03 12.89 22.95
C GLU A 385 47.23 13.51 24.09
N ILE A 386 46.27 12.75 24.62
CA ILE A 386 45.39 13.13 25.72
C ILE A 386 45.89 12.56 27.04
N LYS A 387 46.48 11.35 27.01
CA LYS A 387 46.98 10.68 28.21
C LYS A 387 48.09 9.69 27.88
N ASN A 388 49.08 9.59 28.76
CA ASN A 388 50.15 8.59 28.71
C ASN A 388 50.28 7.92 30.07
N ILE A 389 49.95 6.63 30.11
CA ILE A 389 49.91 5.84 31.33
C ILE A 389 51.08 4.87 31.28
N LYS A 390 52.09 5.09 32.14
CA LYS A 390 53.21 4.15 32.32
C LYS A 390 52.74 2.90 33.06
N ILE A 391 53.04 1.73 32.52
CA ILE A 391 52.69 0.42 33.09
C ILE A 391 53.90 -0.04 33.91
N ASN A 392 53.80 0.09 35.24
CA ASN A 392 54.91 -0.17 36.17
C ASN A 392 54.81 -1.51 36.93
N GLN A 393 53.67 -2.22 36.82
CA GLN A 393 53.41 -3.48 37.54
C GLN A 393 52.74 -4.49 36.61
N PHE A 394 53.32 -5.70 36.50
CA PHE A 394 52.81 -6.82 35.71
C PHE A 394 51.62 -7.55 36.36
N GLU A 395 51.24 -7.17 37.59
CA GLU A 395 50.16 -7.82 38.33
C GLU A 395 48.75 -7.46 37.81
N ASN A 396 48.59 -6.29 37.20
CA ASN A 396 47.30 -5.85 36.66
C ASN A 396 47.32 -5.93 35.14
N ASN A 397 46.62 -6.93 34.59
CA ASN A 397 46.48 -7.13 33.14
C ASN A 397 45.50 -6.12 32.49
N PHE A 398 45.12 -5.04 33.18
CA PHE A 398 44.20 -4.04 32.64
C PHE A 398 44.43 -2.65 33.24
N ILE A 399 44.12 -1.61 32.46
CA ILE A 399 44.05 -0.21 32.89
C ILE A 399 42.57 0.20 32.91
N SER A 400 42.15 0.89 33.98
CA SER A 400 40.82 1.48 34.07
C SER A 400 40.82 2.94 33.63
N ILE A 401 39.87 3.33 32.79
CA ILE A 401 39.66 4.70 32.31
C ILE A 401 38.27 5.17 32.76
N LYS A 402 38.23 6.21 33.58
CA LYS A 402 36.96 6.82 34.00
C LYS A 402 36.46 7.79 32.94
N GLY A 403 35.17 7.74 32.63
CA GLY A 403 34.52 8.65 31.68
C GLY A 403 34.61 10.12 32.09
N SER A 404 34.73 10.42 33.39
CA SER A 404 34.95 11.78 33.91
C SER A 404 36.28 12.40 33.49
N GLU A 405 37.25 11.60 33.04
CA GLU A 405 38.59 12.05 32.66
C GLU A 405 38.67 12.50 31.20
N LEU A 406 37.63 12.22 30.40
CA LEU A 406 37.59 12.47 28.97
C LEU A 406 36.30 13.20 28.58
N LYS A 407 36.30 13.92 27.47
CA LYS A 407 35.06 14.49 26.91
C LYS A 407 34.38 13.41 26.07
N ALA A 408 33.05 13.41 26.00
CA ALA A 408 32.33 12.49 25.12
C ALA A 408 32.84 12.64 23.68
N GLY A 409 33.15 11.52 23.04
CA GLY A 409 33.87 11.51 21.77
C GLY A 409 34.54 10.17 21.46
N MET A 410 35.19 10.11 20.30
CA MET A 410 35.98 8.95 19.86
C MET A 410 37.46 9.17 20.15
N TYR A 411 38.11 8.12 20.64
CA TYR A 411 39.53 8.11 20.99
C TYR A 411 40.22 6.88 20.41
N PHE A 412 41.51 7.01 20.13
CA PHE A 412 42.40 5.89 19.87
C PHE A 412 43.29 5.66 21.07
N TYR A 413 43.62 4.40 21.35
CA TYR A 413 44.60 4.06 22.37
C TYR A 413 45.58 3.03 21.84
N THR A 414 46.86 3.24 22.18
CA THR A 414 48.00 2.53 21.61
C THR A 414 48.84 1.95 22.73
N LEU A 415 49.15 0.65 22.64
CA LEU A 415 50.11 0.01 23.54
C LEU A 415 51.50 0.09 22.95
N THR A 416 52.45 0.58 23.75
CA THR A 416 53.88 0.57 23.41
C THR A 416 54.62 -0.32 24.40
N ALA A 417 55.52 -1.16 23.90
CA ALA A 417 56.40 -1.99 24.70
C ALA A 417 57.83 -1.90 24.16
N ASN A 418 58.81 -1.71 25.05
CA ASN A 418 60.24 -1.54 24.73
C ASN A 418 60.51 -0.49 23.63
N GLY A 419 59.73 0.60 23.61
CA GLY A 419 59.85 1.68 22.63
C GLY A 419 59.22 1.42 21.26
N LYS A 420 58.53 0.28 21.07
CA LYS A 420 57.83 -0.07 19.84
C LYS A 420 56.32 -0.06 20.03
N GLU A 421 55.59 0.43 19.03
CA GLU A 421 54.14 0.29 18.95
C GLU A 421 53.73 -1.18 18.71
N ILE A 422 52.82 -1.67 19.53
CA ILE A 422 52.32 -3.05 19.48
C ILE A 422 51.02 -3.11 18.69
N ASP A 423 50.02 -2.31 19.09
CA ASP A 423 48.70 -2.28 18.47
C ASP A 423 47.96 -1.00 18.90
N THR A 424 47.01 -0.57 18.07
CA THR A 424 46.18 0.61 18.28
C THR A 424 44.70 0.25 18.12
N LYS A 425 43.87 0.64 19.09
CA LYS A 425 42.42 0.36 19.09
C LYS A 425 41.60 1.61 19.34
N LYS A 426 40.32 1.54 18.99
CA LYS A 426 39.36 2.64 19.11
C LYS A 426 38.43 2.44 20.29
N MET A 427 38.20 3.47 21.09
CA MET A 427 37.16 3.51 22.12
C MET A 427 36.19 4.68 21.91
N ILE A 428 34.95 4.51 22.35
CA ILE A 428 33.88 5.50 22.22
C ILE A 428 33.33 5.81 23.62
N LEU A 429 33.42 7.07 24.05
CA LEU A 429 32.78 7.57 25.27
C LEU A 429 31.48 8.28 24.90
N THR A 430 30.37 7.76 25.40
CA THR A 430 29.02 8.36 25.28
C THR A 430 28.65 9.07 26.59
N LYS A 431 27.88 10.15 26.49
CA LYS A 431 27.38 10.89 27.65
C LYS A 431 26.10 10.28 28.21
#